data_AF-A0A383BSV1-F1
#
_entry.id   AF-A0A383BSV1-F1
#
_cell.length_a   1.000
_cell.length_b   1.000
_cell.length_c   1.000
_cell.angle_alpha   90.00
_cell.angle_beta   90.00
_cell.angle_gamma   90.00
#
_symmetry.space_group_name_H-M   'P 1'
#
loop_
_entity.id
_entity.type
_entity.pdbx_description
1 polymer ?
#
loop_
_entity_poly.entity_id
_entity_poly.type
_entity_poly.pdbx_seq_one_letter_code
_entity_poly.pdbx_strand_id
1 'polypeptide(L)'
;VVEATDTDGDGKGELWLGAPGWTSAAYMKVRARDYGYADLYELQEYEEALIVAQIDKAVKSNKAIAFACYAPHHVFGLHEIIEEPEHDPEKWKPVHPSTSTDWYEESYLATSFPMSSSYIAYSTRLENAAPAVVNFLHRIVFGTDLINEWSAAIDIDKRDAVDYSREWIAENTATVDAWLGR
;
A
#
# COMPACT_ATOMS: atom_id res chain seq x y z
N VAL A 1 -14.76 -16.32 -8.34
CA VAL A 1 -13.59 -15.74 -7.63
C VAL A 1 -13.38 -16.48 -6.31
N VAL A 2 -14.34 -16.44 -5.37
CA VAL A 2 -14.29 -17.16 -4.08
C VAL A 2 -13.77 -18.60 -4.21
N GLU A 3 -14.45 -19.46 -4.98
CA GLU A 3 -14.03 -20.87 -5.21
C GLU A 3 -12.62 -21.02 -5.80
N ALA A 4 -12.17 -20.07 -6.63
CA ALA A 4 -10.84 -20.14 -7.22
C ALA A 4 -9.73 -19.79 -6.22
N THR A 5 -10.09 -19.05 -5.17
CA THR A 5 -9.19 -18.60 -4.10
C THR A 5 -9.34 -19.40 -2.81
N ASP A 6 -10.23 -20.40 -2.80
CA ASP A 6 -10.38 -21.40 -1.74
C ASP A 6 -9.24 -22.42 -1.89
N THR A 7 -8.25 -22.34 -1.00
CA THR A 7 -7.03 -23.13 -1.07
C THR A 7 -7.04 -24.37 -0.19
N ASP A 8 -7.96 -24.45 0.79
CA ASP A 8 -8.06 -25.56 1.73
C ASP A 8 -9.38 -26.36 1.63
N GLY A 9 -10.32 -25.89 0.82
CA GLY A 9 -11.59 -26.55 0.48
C GLY A 9 -12.68 -26.36 1.53
N ASP A 10 -12.59 -25.36 2.39
CA ASP A 10 -13.58 -25.09 3.44
C ASP A 10 -14.84 -24.35 2.93
N GLY A 11 -14.82 -23.91 1.66
CA GLY A 11 -15.90 -23.18 1.01
C GLY A 11 -15.79 -21.64 1.12
N LYS A 12 -14.71 -21.13 1.69
CA LYS A 12 -14.35 -19.71 1.71
C LYS A 12 -13.12 -19.46 0.84
N GLY A 13 -13.00 -18.23 0.33
CA GLY A 13 -11.81 -17.81 -0.40
C GLY A 13 -10.81 -17.12 0.52
N GLU A 14 -9.53 -17.12 0.16
CA GLU A 14 -8.50 -16.58 1.03
C GLU A 14 -8.17 -15.17 0.57
N LEU A 15 -8.35 -14.20 1.47
CA LEU A 15 -8.11 -12.79 1.18
C LEU A 15 -7.12 -12.20 2.17
N TRP A 16 -5.90 -11.93 1.71
CA TRP A 16 -4.93 -11.18 2.50
C TRP A 16 -5.28 -9.70 2.53
N LEU A 17 -5.32 -9.10 3.72
CA LEU A 17 -5.72 -7.69 3.91
C LEU A 17 -4.56 -6.73 4.11
N GLY A 18 -3.39 -7.24 4.52
CA GLY A 18 -2.24 -6.43 4.91
C GLY A 18 -1.51 -7.02 6.11
N ALA A 19 -0.40 -6.39 6.49
CA ALA A 19 0.33 -6.77 7.69
C ALA A 19 -0.38 -6.27 8.97
N PRO A 20 -0.20 -6.96 10.12
CA PRO A 20 -0.77 -6.55 11.39
C PRO A 20 -0.39 -5.12 11.77
N GLY A 21 -1.37 -4.34 12.24
CA GLY A 21 -1.17 -2.94 12.65
C GLY A 21 -1.26 -1.92 11.53
N TRP A 22 -1.38 -2.35 10.27
CA TRP A 22 -1.68 -1.44 9.16
C TRP A 22 -3.11 -0.91 9.26
N THR A 23 -3.26 0.41 9.16
CA THR A 23 -4.58 1.05 9.09
C THR A 23 -5.40 0.54 7.91
N SER A 24 -4.75 0.26 6.77
CA SER A 24 -5.40 -0.30 5.58
C SER A 24 -6.00 -1.69 5.83
N ALA A 25 -5.31 -2.57 6.56
CA ALA A 25 -5.82 -3.90 6.90
C ALA A 25 -7.09 -3.82 7.74
N ALA A 26 -7.10 -2.94 8.76
CA ALA A 26 -8.28 -2.67 9.57
C ALA A 26 -9.45 -2.15 8.73
N TYR A 27 -9.19 -1.22 7.80
CA TYR A 27 -10.22 -0.68 6.91
C TYR A 27 -10.72 -1.74 5.93
N MET A 28 -9.86 -2.60 5.38
CA MET A 28 -10.26 -3.70 4.52
C MET A 28 -11.19 -4.70 5.21
N LYS A 29 -11.01 -4.96 6.52
CA LYS A 29 -11.96 -5.75 7.32
C LYS A 29 -13.36 -5.12 7.34
N VAL A 30 -13.44 -3.83 7.60
CA VAL A 30 -14.71 -3.08 7.61
C VAL A 30 -15.34 -3.08 6.21
N ARG A 31 -14.53 -2.88 5.17
CA ARG A 31 -15.00 -2.92 3.77
C ARG A 31 -15.58 -4.30 3.44
N ALA A 32 -14.95 -5.39 3.85
CA ALA A 32 -15.48 -6.73 3.64
C ALA A 32 -16.88 -6.91 4.22
N ARG A 33 -17.13 -6.35 5.41
CA ARG A 33 -18.46 -6.33 6.01
C ARG A 33 -19.44 -5.47 5.21
N ASP A 34 -19.06 -4.23 4.91
CA ASP A 34 -19.98 -3.24 4.33
C ASP A 34 -20.32 -3.51 2.86
N TYR A 35 -19.41 -4.19 2.14
CA TYR A 35 -19.68 -4.72 0.80
C TYR A 35 -20.41 -6.09 0.84
N GLY A 36 -20.50 -6.74 2.00
CA GLY A 36 -21.24 -7.98 2.18
C GLY A 36 -20.52 -9.25 1.73
N TYR A 37 -19.17 -9.24 1.69
CA TYR A 37 -18.37 -10.42 1.34
C TYR A 37 -17.55 -11.00 2.49
N ALA A 38 -17.63 -10.42 3.70
CA ALA A 38 -16.87 -10.90 4.86
C ALA A 38 -17.06 -12.39 5.16
N ASP A 39 -18.28 -12.91 5.01
CA ASP A 39 -18.58 -14.33 5.29
C ASP A 39 -18.12 -15.29 4.18
N LEU A 40 -17.78 -14.75 3.00
CA LEU A 40 -17.32 -15.52 1.83
C LEU A 40 -15.81 -15.75 1.84
N TYR A 41 -15.07 -15.04 2.69
CA TYR A 41 -13.61 -15.09 2.71
C TYR A 41 -13.05 -15.31 4.10
N GLU A 42 -11.92 -16.02 4.17
CA GLU A 42 -10.99 -15.93 5.28
C GLU A 42 -10.17 -14.64 5.16
N LEU A 43 -10.40 -13.70 6.08
CA LEU A 43 -9.71 -12.42 6.13
C LEU A 43 -8.37 -12.55 6.86
N GLN A 44 -7.28 -12.65 6.10
CA GLN A 44 -5.95 -12.99 6.60
C GLN A 44 -5.07 -11.75 6.80
N GLU A 45 -4.35 -11.70 7.93
CA GLU A 45 -3.33 -10.67 8.21
C GLU A 45 -2.01 -11.34 8.56
N TYR A 46 -0.99 -11.05 7.76
CA TYR A 46 0.38 -11.54 7.96
C TYR A 46 1.37 -10.65 7.18
N GLU A 47 2.67 -10.80 7.44
CA GLU A 47 3.72 -9.95 6.86
C GLU A 47 3.70 -9.88 5.32
N GLU A 48 3.94 -8.68 4.78
CA GLU A 48 3.92 -8.41 3.32
C GLU A 48 4.87 -9.32 2.53
N ALA A 49 6.05 -9.60 3.07
CA ALA A 49 7.02 -10.49 2.44
C ALA A 49 6.44 -11.91 2.14
N LEU A 50 5.49 -12.38 2.95
CA LEU A 50 4.86 -13.68 2.74
C LEU A 50 3.86 -13.64 1.58
N ILE A 51 3.05 -12.57 1.43
CA ILE A 51 2.08 -12.49 0.33
C ILE A 51 2.82 -12.32 -1.00
N VAL A 52 3.91 -11.56 -1.04
CA VAL A 52 4.74 -11.42 -2.25
C VAL A 52 5.26 -12.79 -2.71
N ALA A 53 5.75 -13.61 -1.78
CA ALA A 53 6.18 -14.98 -2.10
C ALA A 53 5.02 -15.89 -2.57
N GLN A 54 3.81 -15.70 -2.02
CA GLN A 54 2.63 -16.45 -2.43
C GLN A 54 2.14 -16.04 -3.83
N ILE A 55 2.18 -14.75 -4.17
CA ILE A 55 1.87 -14.23 -5.51
C ILE A 55 2.81 -14.90 -6.52
N ASP A 56 4.13 -14.87 -6.29
CA ASP A 56 5.11 -15.52 -7.17
C ASP A 56 4.80 -17.01 -7.42
N LYS A 57 4.43 -17.73 -6.35
CA LYS A 57 4.07 -19.15 -6.44
C LYS A 57 2.76 -19.36 -7.20
N ALA A 58 1.75 -18.52 -6.95
CA ALA A 58 0.45 -18.57 -7.60
C ALA A 58 0.60 -18.36 -9.12
N VAL A 59 1.39 -17.37 -9.53
CA VAL A 59 1.71 -17.09 -10.93
C VAL A 59 2.40 -18.27 -11.60
N LYS A 60 3.48 -18.79 -10.99
CA LYS A 60 4.21 -19.95 -11.53
C LYS A 60 3.35 -21.21 -11.64
N SER A 61 2.32 -21.33 -10.81
CA SER A 61 1.45 -22.51 -10.74
C SER A 61 0.10 -22.31 -11.45
N ASN A 62 -0.12 -21.15 -12.08
CA ASN A 62 -1.40 -20.75 -12.66
C ASN A 62 -2.59 -20.96 -11.70
N LYS A 63 -2.40 -20.56 -10.44
CA LYS A 63 -3.43 -20.59 -9.38
C LYS A 63 -3.90 -19.17 -9.08
N ALA A 64 -5.18 -19.02 -8.73
CA ALA A 64 -5.70 -17.73 -8.30
C ALA A 64 -5.27 -17.41 -6.86
N ILE A 65 -5.17 -16.13 -6.56
CA ILE A 65 -4.90 -15.58 -5.23
C ILE A 65 -5.66 -14.25 -5.12
N ALA A 66 -6.23 -13.96 -3.95
CA ALA A 66 -6.86 -12.67 -3.67
C ALA A 66 -6.12 -11.95 -2.54
N PHE A 67 -5.80 -10.68 -2.75
CA PHE A 67 -5.08 -9.87 -1.78
C PHE A 67 -5.41 -8.38 -1.98
N ALA A 68 -5.40 -7.63 -0.89
CA ALA A 68 -5.48 -6.18 -0.90
C ALA A 68 -4.16 -5.59 -1.45
N CYS A 69 -4.26 -4.61 -2.34
CA CYS A 69 -3.10 -3.91 -2.86
C CYS A 69 -3.36 -2.40 -2.96
N TYR A 70 -2.29 -1.62 -3.07
CA TYR A 70 -2.32 -0.17 -3.24
C TYR A 70 -1.48 0.21 -4.46
N ALA A 71 -1.92 1.21 -5.22
CA ALA A 71 -1.12 1.78 -6.29
C ALA A 71 -0.35 3.02 -5.78
N PRO A 72 0.91 3.25 -6.22
CA PRO A 72 1.66 2.40 -7.14
C PRO A 72 2.33 1.20 -6.45
N HIS A 73 2.31 0.03 -7.11
CA HIS A 73 3.01 -1.18 -6.68
C HIS A 73 3.34 -2.06 -7.90
N HIS A 74 4.44 -2.80 -7.87
CA HIS A 74 4.93 -3.55 -9.03
C HIS A 74 3.94 -4.62 -9.57
N VAL A 75 3.06 -5.13 -8.71
CA VAL A 75 2.04 -6.15 -9.07
C VAL A 75 1.03 -5.66 -10.11
N PHE A 76 0.80 -4.35 -10.22
CA PHE A 76 -0.13 -3.77 -11.20
C PHE A 76 0.36 -3.91 -12.65
N GLY A 77 1.67 -4.11 -12.86
CA GLY A 77 2.24 -4.38 -14.18
C GLY A 77 2.18 -5.86 -14.61
N LEU A 78 1.76 -6.76 -13.72
CA LEU A 78 1.91 -8.21 -13.91
C LEU A 78 0.57 -8.95 -14.09
N HIS A 79 -0.56 -8.40 -13.63
CA HIS A 79 -1.84 -9.12 -13.53
C HIS A 79 -3.09 -8.26 -13.85
N GLU A 80 -4.19 -8.93 -14.22
CA GLU A 80 -5.52 -8.33 -14.39
C GLU A 80 -6.20 -8.13 -13.01
N ILE A 81 -6.78 -6.95 -12.77
CA ILE A 81 -7.29 -6.52 -11.46
C ILE A 81 -8.79 -6.24 -11.56
N ILE A 82 -9.54 -6.57 -10.51
CA ILE A 82 -10.99 -6.28 -10.41
C ILE A 82 -11.17 -4.79 -10.10
N GLU A 83 -11.98 -4.10 -10.90
CA GLU A 83 -12.29 -2.68 -10.70
C GLU A 83 -13.34 -2.47 -9.60
N GLU A 84 -13.10 -1.50 -8.72
CA GLU A 84 -14.06 -1.02 -7.74
C GLU A 84 -14.85 0.19 -8.28
N PRO A 85 -16.08 0.45 -7.80
CA PRO A 85 -16.80 1.69 -8.08
C PRO A 85 -16.02 2.93 -7.61
N GLU A 86 -16.28 4.09 -8.22
CA GLU A 86 -15.67 5.37 -7.80
C GLU A 86 -15.92 5.69 -6.32
N HIS A 87 -14.99 6.46 -5.73
CA HIS A 87 -15.04 6.88 -4.34
C HIS A 87 -16.24 7.78 -4.06
N ASP A 88 -16.98 7.45 -2.99
CA ASP A 88 -18.13 8.17 -2.49
C ASP A 88 -17.87 8.63 -1.04
N PRO A 89 -17.57 9.92 -0.81
CA PRO A 89 -17.25 10.44 0.52
C PRO A 89 -18.37 10.22 1.57
N GLU A 90 -19.63 10.10 1.15
CA GLU A 90 -20.75 9.86 2.09
C GLU A 90 -20.73 8.42 2.65
N LYS A 91 -20.06 7.50 1.94
CA LYS A 91 -19.86 6.11 2.30
C LYS A 91 -18.47 5.81 2.85
N TRP A 92 -17.67 6.84 3.13
CA TRP A 92 -16.34 6.73 3.70
C TRP A 92 -16.24 7.40 5.07
N LYS A 93 -16.58 6.63 6.12
CA LYS A 93 -16.59 7.07 7.52
C LYS A 93 -15.70 6.14 8.36
N PRO A 94 -14.36 6.24 8.25
CA PRO A 94 -13.47 5.39 9.03
C PRO A 94 -13.37 5.87 10.49
N VAL A 95 -13.33 4.93 11.41
CA VAL A 95 -12.85 5.13 12.79
C VAL A 95 -11.56 4.36 12.96
N HIS A 96 -10.52 5.02 13.46
CA HIS A 96 -9.21 4.38 13.62
C HIS A 96 -9.22 3.45 14.85
N PRO A 97 -8.59 2.26 14.79
CA PRO A 97 -8.53 1.34 15.94
C PRO A 97 -7.87 1.94 17.20
N SER A 98 -7.02 2.96 17.03
CA SER A 98 -6.39 3.65 18.17
C SER A 98 -7.28 4.70 18.84
N THR A 99 -8.41 5.07 18.22
CA THR A 99 -9.30 6.13 18.73
C THR A 99 -10.55 5.59 19.39
N SER A 100 -10.94 4.34 19.11
CA SER A 100 -12.13 3.70 19.68
C SER A 100 -11.95 2.19 19.79
N THR A 101 -12.46 1.58 20.86
CA THR A 101 -12.54 0.12 20.99
C THR A 101 -13.63 -0.48 20.11
N ASP A 102 -14.64 0.31 19.75
CA ASP A 102 -15.78 -0.08 18.91
C ASP A 102 -15.58 0.35 17.45
N TRP A 103 -14.34 0.68 17.07
CA TRP A 103 -13.97 1.22 15.76
C TRP A 103 -14.55 0.44 14.58
N TYR A 104 -14.65 -0.88 14.70
CA TYR A 104 -15.17 -1.74 13.64
C TYR A 104 -16.65 -1.44 13.39
N GLU A 105 -17.48 -1.43 14.43
CA GLU A 105 -18.92 -1.16 14.33
C GLU A 105 -19.23 0.32 14.05
N GLU A 106 -18.40 1.24 14.55
CA GLU A 106 -18.57 2.67 14.31
C GLU A 106 -18.14 3.11 12.89
N SER A 107 -17.31 2.32 12.22
CA SER A 107 -16.88 2.61 10.85
C SER A 107 -17.94 2.24 9.83
N TYR A 108 -17.98 2.97 8.71
CA TYR A 108 -18.75 2.62 7.52
C TYR A 108 -17.97 2.93 6.24
N LEU A 109 -17.56 1.90 5.49
CA LEU A 109 -16.67 1.95 4.34
C LEU A 109 -17.24 1.15 3.15
N ALA A 110 -18.33 1.62 2.55
CA ALA A 110 -19.01 0.96 1.42
C ALA A 110 -18.63 1.57 0.05
N THR A 111 -17.37 1.97 -0.12
CA THR A 111 -16.84 2.60 -1.33
C THR A 111 -15.34 2.31 -1.49
N SER A 112 -14.74 2.67 -2.64
CA SER A 112 -13.30 2.58 -2.87
C SER A 112 -12.52 3.49 -1.91
N PHE A 113 -11.23 3.24 -1.76
CA PHE A 113 -10.37 4.18 -1.05
C PHE A 113 -10.37 5.56 -1.75
N PRO A 114 -10.27 6.67 -0.99
CA PRO A 114 -10.03 7.97 -1.58
C PRO A 114 -8.64 8.01 -2.23
N MET A 115 -8.47 8.92 -3.19
CA MET A 115 -7.15 9.24 -3.71
C MET A 115 -6.23 9.62 -2.54
N SER A 116 -5.11 8.91 -2.43
CA SER A 116 -4.16 9.10 -1.33
C SER A 116 -2.98 9.95 -1.77
N SER A 117 -2.35 10.65 -0.83
CA SER A 117 -1.12 11.41 -1.06
C SER A 117 -0.13 11.13 0.05
N SER A 118 1.12 10.89 -0.34
CA SER A 118 2.23 10.67 0.58
C SER A 118 2.95 11.98 0.85
N TYR A 119 3.29 12.22 2.12
CA TYR A 119 3.99 13.42 2.55
C TYR A 119 5.21 13.04 3.39
N ILE A 120 6.25 13.86 3.32
CA ILE A 120 7.37 13.77 4.25
C ILE A 120 6.98 14.50 5.52
N ALA A 121 6.70 13.74 6.58
CA ALA A 121 6.50 14.30 7.91
C ALA A 121 7.85 14.61 8.57
N TYR A 122 7.97 15.77 9.21
CA TYR A 122 9.15 16.16 9.96
C TYR A 122 8.76 16.85 11.28
N SER A 123 9.65 16.84 12.27
CA SER A 123 9.40 17.52 13.55
C SER A 123 9.40 19.03 13.38
N THR A 124 8.38 19.73 13.89
CA THR A 124 8.29 21.20 13.87
C THR A 124 9.50 21.91 14.49
N ARG A 125 10.26 21.22 15.37
CA ARG A 125 11.53 21.73 15.92
C ARG A 125 12.58 22.03 14.83
N LEU A 126 12.54 21.32 13.70
CA LEU A 126 13.50 21.49 12.60
C LEU A 126 13.34 22.83 11.89
N GLU A 127 12.18 23.47 11.96
CA GLU A 127 11.95 24.79 11.36
C GLU A 127 12.91 25.83 11.93
N ASN A 128 13.19 25.74 13.24
CA ASN A 128 14.15 26.63 13.91
C ASN A 128 15.56 26.04 13.92
N ALA A 129 15.70 24.72 14.14
CA ALA A 129 17.01 24.10 14.34
C ALA A 129 17.79 23.89 13.03
N ALA A 130 17.10 23.64 11.91
CA ALA A 130 17.70 23.31 10.63
C ALA A 130 16.79 23.74 9.44
N PRO A 131 16.54 25.05 9.25
CA PRO A 131 15.63 25.53 8.20
C PRO A 131 16.05 25.12 6.79
N ALA A 132 17.36 24.93 6.54
CA ALA A 132 17.86 24.42 5.27
C ALA A 132 17.38 22.99 4.97
N VAL A 133 17.31 22.13 6.00
CA VAL A 133 16.77 20.76 5.86
C VAL A 133 15.27 20.82 5.59
N VAL A 134 14.53 21.67 6.29
CA VAL A 134 13.09 21.85 6.04
C VAL A 134 12.83 22.31 4.60
N ASN A 135 13.59 23.28 4.11
CA ASN A 135 13.47 23.74 2.72
C ASN A 135 13.80 22.65 1.70
N PHE A 136 14.80 21.81 1.99
CA PHE A 136 15.10 20.63 1.18
C PHE A 136 13.91 19.67 1.16
N LEU A 137 13.38 19.27 2.33
CA LEU A 137 12.24 18.35 2.43
C LEU A 137 10.99 18.88 1.73
N HIS A 138 10.72 20.20 1.80
CA HIS A 138 9.59 20.83 1.10
C HIS A 138 9.71 20.82 -0.43
N ARG A 139 10.93 20.69 -0.97
CA ARG A 139 11.16 20.65 -2.42
C ARG A 139 11.21 19.25 -2.98
N ILE A 140 11.30 18.22 -2.13
CA ILE A 140 11.25 16.84 -2.58
C ILE A 140 9.86 16.56 -3.14
N VAL A 141 9.83 16.07 -4.37
CA VAL A 141 8.62 15.59 -5.03
C VAL A 141 8.89 14.16 -5.47
N PHE A 142 8.18 13.21 -4.87
CA PHE A 142 8.19 11.83 -5.30
C PHE A 142 7.03 11.59 -6.27
N GLY A 143 7.34 11.54 -7.56
CA GLY A 143 6.39 11.09 -8.57
C GLY A 143 6.17 9.58 -8.49
N THR A 144 5.00 9.13 -8.93
CA THR A 144 4.63 7.71 -9.01
C THR A 144 5.67 6.87 -9.74
N ASP A 145 6.18 7.37 -10.88
CA ASP A 145 7.19 6.67 -11.68
C ASP A 145 8.50 6.47 -10.93
N LEU A 146 8.94 7.48 -10.18
CA LEU A 146 10.17 7.43 -9.40
C LEU A 146 10.07 6.41 -8.25
N ILE A 147 8.94 6.40 -7.55
CA ILE A 147 8.69 5.42 -6.47
C ILE A 147 8.66 4.00 -7.04
N ASN A 148 8.02 3.80 -8.20
CA ASN A 148 7.98 2.52 -8.89
C ASN A 148 9.37 2.03 -9.29
N GLU A 149 10.19 2.90 -9.87
CA GLU A 149 11.58 2.58 -10.24
C GLU A 149 12.37 2.14 -9.01
N TRP A 150 12.31 2.91 -7.92
CA TRP A 150 13.06 2.63 -6.70
C TRP A 150 12.62 1.34 -6.02
N SER A 151 11.31 1.09 -5.92
CA SER A 151 10.78 -0.16 -5.37
C SER A 151 11.17 -1.35 -6.23
N ALA A 152 11.09 -1.27 -7.57
CA ALA A 152 11.51 -2.35 -8.45
C ALA A 152 13.00 -2.70 -8.26
N ALA A 153 13.87 -1.68 -8.19
CA ALA A 153 15.31 -1.88 -8.00
C ALA A 153 15.65 -2.63 -6.70
N ILE A 154 14.92 -2.36 -5.62
CA ILE A 154 15.17 -2.97 -4.30
C ILE A 154 14.43 -4.31 -4.17
N ASP A 155 13.15 -4.34 -4.49
CA ASP A 155 12.27 -5.48 -4.21
C ASP A 155 12.32 -6.57 -5.28
N ILE A 156 12.57 -6.20 -6.54
CA ILE A 156 12.64 -7.16 -7.66
C ILE A 156 14.10 -7.48 -7.97
N ASP A 157 14.89 -6.45 -8.25
CA ASP A 157 16.29 -6.62 -8.67
C ASP A 157 17.24 -6.92 -7.50
N LYS A 158 16.73 -6.84 -6.26
CA LYS A 158 17.46 -7.13 -5.02
C LYS A 158 18.74 -6.31 -4.87
N ARG A 159 18.74 -5.07 -5.36
CA ARG A 159 19.87 -4.15 -5.19
C ARG A 159 19.98 -3.70 -3.74
N ASP A 160 21.20 -3.49 -3.27
CA ASP A 160 21.41 -2.82 -1.98
C ASP A 160 20.89 -1.38 -2.04
N ALA A 161 20.06 -1.02 -1.07
CA ALA A 161 19.36 0.27 -1.08
C ALA A 161 20.34 1.46 -0.96
N VAL A 162 21.43 1.32 -0.23
CA VAL A 162 22.41 2.40 -0.02
C VAL A 162 23.22 2.61 -1.30
N ASP A 163 23.69 1.53 -1.90
CA ASP A 163 24.47 1.61 -3.15
C ASP A 163 23.60 2.09 -4.31
N TYR A 164 22.37 1.58 -4.45
CA TYR A 164 21.41 2.09 -5.43
C TYR A 164 21.15 3.58 -5.25
N SER A 165 20.90 4.04 -4.01
CA SER A 165 20.66 5.47 -3.73
C SER A 165 21.84 6.35 -4.14
N ARG A 166 23.08 5.90 -3.91
CA ARG A 166 24.28 6.65 -4.30
C ARG A 166 24.42 6.77 -5.80
N GLU A 167 24.23 5.67 -6.52
CA GLU A 167 24.26 5.65 -7.99
C GLU A 167 23.16 6.54 -8.56
N TRP A 168 21.92 6.38 -8.09
CA TRP A 168 20.79 7.18 -8.55
C TRP A 168 21.05 8.68 -8.35
N ILE A 169 21.57 9.09 -7.19
CA ILE A 169 21.93 10.51 -6.93
C ILE A 169 23.01 11.00 -7.91
N ALA A 170 24.02 10.18 -8.21
CA ALA A 170 25.08 10.54 -9.14
C ALA A 170 24.57 10.71 -10.59
N GLU A 171 23.56 9.94 -10.98
CA GLU A 171 22.94 9.99 -12.30
C GLU A 171 21.84 11.06 -12.42
N ASN A 172 21.22 11.45 -11.30
CA ASN A 172 20.08 12.37 -11.25
C ASN A 172 20.41 13.71 -10.58
N THR A 173 21.64 14.19 -10.77
CA THR A 173 22.15 15.42 -10.13
C THR A 173 21.24 16.63 -10.33
N ALA A 174 20.68 16.86 -11.51
CA ALA A 174 19.77 17.98 -11.76
C ALA A 174 18.50 17.94 -10.88
N THR A 175 17.93 16.75 -10.66
CA THR A 175 16.77 16.55 -9.79
C THR A 175 17.13 16.85 -8.33
N VAL A 176 18.26 16.31 -7.87
CA VAL A 176 18.74 16.51 -6.50
C VAL A 176 19.11 17.98 -6.26
N ASP A 177 19.68 18.66 -7.25
CA ASP A 177 20.03 20.07 -7.21
C ASP A 177 18.78 20.95 -7.05
N ALA A 178 17.72 20.66 -7.80
CA ALA A 178 16.43 21.31 -7.63
C ALA A 178 15.87 21.14 -6.20
N TRP A 179 16.00 19.95 -5.60
CA TRP A 179 15.59 19.72 -4.21
C TRP A 179 16.44 20.52 -3.22
N LEU A 180 17.75 20.62 -3.46
CA LEU A 180 18.67 21.45 -2.67
C LEU A 180 18.43 22.96 -2.89
N GLY A 181 17.72 23.33 -3.95
CA GLY A 181 17.45 24.71 -4.34
C GLY A 181 18.66 25.40 -4.96
N ARG A 182 19.46 24.67 -5.74
CA ARG A 182 20.63 25.15 -6.48
C ARG A 182 20.45 24.97 -7.98
#